data_AF-A0A352VK87-F1
#
_entry.id   AF-A0A352VK87-F1
#
_cell.length_a   1.000
_cell.length_b   1.000
_cell.length_c   1.000
_cell.angle_alpha   90.00
_cell.angle_beta   90.00
_cell.angle_gamma   90.00
#
_symmetry.space_group_name_H-M   'P 1'
#
loop_
_entity.id
_entity.type
_entity.pdbx_description
1 polymer ?
#
loop_
_entity_poly.entity_id
_entity_poly.type
_entity_poly.pdbx_seq_one_letter_code
_entity_poly.pdbx_strand_id
1 'polypeptide(L)'
;MRTLTTDEFLDELRRRGALHLGRVSFRNNRSTIWSLTQKGKALNLHDAYRCSPPALLDAFAVIASEGGVTTPEGQAAGRRVHEWPELQRAVEEARCEHESSLRAAGGSTHCCATPAQRRYFRSVYWYFNRTRFGGILPDDVPVRLSSRMNSALGHMLPGGEEDERYVVEIALNVDLMLEGNGAERVDTLLHEMAHAADYLVNGKRDHGPSWRQWASRVGCTPETLYDRPVHRRPVRSAAVDRVPPLPTVLQARRD
;
A
#
# COMPACT_ATOMS: atom_id res chain seq x y z
N MET A 1 -32.20 -0.74 -0.45
CA MET A 1 -31.38 0.41 -0.89
C MET A 1 -31.19 0.30 -2.39
N ARG A 2 -31.29 1.40 -3.15
CA ARG A 2 -31.05 1.39 -4.60
C ARG A 2 -29.53 1.39 -4.84
N THR A 3 -29.07 0.51 -5.73
CA THR A 3 -27.68 0.47 -6.19
C THR A 3 -27.58 1.30 -7.47
N LEU A 4 -26.80 2.38 -7.43
CA LEU A 4 -26.61 3.26 -8.57
C LEU A 4 -25.57 2.67 -9.54
N THR A 5 -25.91 2.69 -10.82
CA THR A 5 -24.94 2.47 -11.90
C THR A 5 -23.96 3.65 -11.99
N THR A 6 -22.90 3.49 -12.78
CA THR A 6 -21.91 4.56 -12.97
C THR A 6 -22.54 5.83 -13.54
N ASP A 7 -23.42 5.69 -14.52
CA ASP A 7 -24.06 6.82 -15.19
C ASP A 7 -25.11 7.47 -14.30
N GLU A 8 -25.93 6.67 -13.60
CA GLU A 8 -26.90 7.20 -12.64
C GLU A 8 -26.24 8.01 -11.53
N PHE A 9 -25.10 7.53 -11.01
CA PHE A 9 -24.35 8.25 -9.97
C PHE A 9 -23.80 9.57 -10.50
N LEU A 10 -23.21 9.56 -11.71
CA LEU A 10 -22.69 10.76 -12.36
C LEU A 10 -23.80 11.79 -12.60
N ASP A 11 -24.97 11.36 -13.07
CA ASP A 11 -26.13 12.23 -13.31
C ASP A 11 -26.69 12.82 -12.01
N GLU A 12 -26.72 12.02 -10.95
CA GLU A 12 -27.14 12.47 -9.61
C GLU A 12 -26.20 13.56 -9.06
N LEU A 13 -24.88 13.44 -9.27
CA LEU A 13 -23.90 14.46 -8.89
C LEU A 13 -24.00 15.73 -9.75
N ARG A 14 -24.19 15.59 -11.06
CA ARG A 14 -24.37 16.74 -11.97
C ARG A 14 -25.61 17.55 -11.62
N ARG A 15 -26.73 16.88 -11.31
CA ARG A 15 -27.95 17.53 -10.81
C ARG A 15 -27.75 18.32 -9.52
N ARG A 16 -26.71 17.99 -8.75
CA ARG A 16 -26.34 18.67 -7.50
C ARG A 16 -25.24 19.71 -7.65
N GLY A 17 -24.85 20.05 -8.88
CA GLY A 17 -23.89 21.13 -9.15
C GLY A 17 -22.48 20.69 -9.56
N ALA A 18 -22.18 19.39 -9.59
CA ALA A 18 -20.88 18.87 -10.05
C ALA A 18 -20.75 18.88 -11.59
N LEU A 19 -20.96 20.04 -12.22
CA LEU A 19 -21.09 20.18 -13.68
C LEU A 19 -19.81 19.83 -14.45
N HIS A 20 -18.65 20.01 -13.81
CA HIS A 20 -17.35 19.74 -14.42
C HIS A 20 -16.93 18.27 -14.36
N LEU A 21 -17.69 17.42 -13.66
CA LEU A 21 -17.41 16.00 -13.56
C LEU A 21 -17.76 15.30 -14.87
N GLY A 22 -16.73 14.75 -15.51
CA GLY A 22 -16.86 14.05 -16.80
C GLY A 22 -17.04 12.55 -16.65
N ARG A 23 -16.52 11.95 -15.56
CA ARG A 23 -16.52 10.50 -15.36
C ARG A 23 -16.56 10.12 -13.89
N VAL A 24 -17.34 9.09 -13.57
CA VAL A 24 -17.24 8.33 -12.32
C VAL A 24 -16.69 6.95 -12.63
N SER A 25 -15.88 6.37 -11.74
CA SER A 25 -15.54 4.95 -11.81
C SER A 25 -15.56 4.32 -10.42
N PHE A 26 -16.03 3.08 -10.34
CA PHE A 26 -16.10 2.34 -9.09
C PHE A 26 -15.09 1.20 -9.10
N ARG A 27 -14.46 0.95 -7.95
CA ARG A 27 -13.52 -0.15 -7.74
C ARG A 27 -13.71 -0.73 -6.35
N ASN A 28 -13.60 -2.05 -6.21
CA ASN A 28 -13.49 -2.68 -4.91
C ASN A 28 -12.04 -2.55 -4.41
N ASN A 29 -11.76 -1.46 -3.69
CA ASN A 29 -10.41 -1.05 -3.29
C ASN A 29 -10.28 -1.07 -1.76
N ARG A 30 -9.31 -1.82 -1.24
CA ARG A 30 -9.04 -1.93 0.21
C ARG A 30 -8.32 -0.75 0.89
N SER A 31 -7.83 0.22 0.10
CA SER A 31 -6.92 1.28 0.60
C SER A 31 -7.25 2.67 0.08
N THR A 32 -7.51 2.81 -1.23
CA THR A 32 -7.97 4.09 -1.80
C THR A 32 -9.48 4.07 -1.94
N ILE A 33 -10.13 4.77 -1.01
CA ILE A 33 -11.58 4.82 -0.85
C ILE A 33 -12.25 5.71 -1.90
N TRP A 34 -11.65 6.87 -2.16
CA TRP A 34 -12.02 7.68 -3.31
C TRP A 34 -10.84 8.57 -3.72
N SER A 35 -10.87 9.07 -4.95
CA SER A 35 -9.93 10.07 -5.44
C SER A 35 -10.57 10.95 -6.49
N LEU A 36 -10.21 12.23 -6.50
CA LEU A 36 -10.61 13.18 -7.52
C LEU A 36 -9.36 13.59 -8.31
N THR A 37 -9.39 13.42 -9.63
CA THR A 37 -8.24 13.80 -10.47
C THR A 37 -8.11 15.32 -10.55
N GLN A 38 -6.89 15.84 -10.79
CA GLN A 38 -6.65 17.28 -10.98
C GLN A 38 -7.67 17.90 -11.95
N LYS A 39 -8.29 19.01 -11.51
CA LYS A 39 -9.41 19.74 -12.16
C LYS A 39 -10.81 19.13 -12.01
N GLY A 40 -11.03 18.18 -11.09
CA GLY A 40 -12.39 17.72 -10.75
C GLY A 40 -13.09 16.88 -11.82
N LYS A 41 -12.38 16.46 -12.88
CA LYS A 41 -13.00 15.84 -14.06
C LYS A 41 -13.33 14.36 -13.92
N ALA A 42 -12.63 13.63 -13.05
CA ALA A 42 -12.88 12.22 -12.82
C ALA A 42 -12.85 11.88 -11.33
N LEU A 43 -13.91 11.23 -10.87
CA LEU A 43 -14.10 10.76 -9.51
C LEU A 43 -14.00 9.22 -9.50
N ASN A 44 -13.02 8.69 -8.80
CA ASN A 44 -12.89 7.25 -8.59
C ASN A 44 -13.36 6.93 -7.17
N LEU A 45 -14.24 5.96 -7.02
CA LEU A 45 -14.97 5.65 -5.79
C LEU A 45 -14.81 4.17 -5.43
N HIS A 46 -14.93 3.87 -4.14
CA HIS A 46 -15.17 2.53 -3.66
C HIS A 46 -16.55 2.03 -4.13
N ASP A 47 -16.66 0.76 -4.49
CA ASP A 47 -17.92 0.18 -5.00
C ASP A 47 -19.09 0.30 -4.02
N ALA A 48 -18.80 0.30 -2.71
CA ALA A 48 -19.79 0.53 -1.65
C ALA A 48 -20.64 1.80 -1.86
N TYR A 49 -20.06 2.86 -2.43
CA TYR A 49 -20.76 4.12 -2.66
C TYR A 49 -21.88 4.03 -3.69
N ARG A 50 -22.04 2.92 -4.43
CA ARG A 50 -23.22 2.72 -5.26
C ARG A 50 -24.53 2.75 -4.47
N CYS A 51 -24.47 2.42 -3.18
CA CYS A 51 -25.61 2.46 -2.28
C CYS A 51 -25.70 3.78 -1.48
N SER A 52 -25.04 4.84 -1.95
CA SER A 52 -24.99 6.13 -1.25
C SER A 52 -26.40 6.69 -0.98
N PRO A 53 -26.72 7.08 0.26
CA PRO A 53 -27.92 7.85 0.53
C PRO A 53 -27.82 9.27 -0.06
N PRO A 54 -28.94 9.99 -0.22
CA PRO A 54 -28.96 11.35 -0.77
C PRO A 54 -27.94 12.30 -0.12
N ALA A 55 -27.78 12.23 1.21
CA ALA A 55 -26.83 13.07 1.94
C ALA A 55 -25.36 12.83 1.54
N LEU A 56 -24.99 11.60 1.14
CA LEU A 56 -23.64 11.34 0.63
C LEU A 56 -23.48 11.81 -0.81
N LEU A 57 -24.52 11.73 -1.63
CA LEU A 57 -24.53 12.29 -2.98
C LEU A 57 -24.34 13.81 -2.93
N ASP A 58 -24.98 14.48 -1.96
CA ASP A 58 -24.79 15.91 -1.70
C ASP A 58 -23.33 16.20 -1.28
N ALA A 59 -22.76 15.39 -0.39
CA ALA A 59 -21.37 15.53 0.03
C ALA A 59 -20.39 15.35 -1.15
N PHE A 60 -20.59 14.34 -1.99
CA PHE A 60 -19.76 14.15 -3.19
C PHE A 60 -19.91 15.28 -4.21
N ALA A 61 -21.10 15.86 -4.33
CA ALA A 61 -21.32 17.00 -5.21
C ALA A 61 -20.56 18.24 -4.74
N VAL A 62 -20.51 18.50 -3.42
CA VAL A 62 -19.68 19.57 -2.83
C VAL A 62 -18.20 19.34 -3.15
N ILE A 63 -17.68 18.15 -2.85
CA ILE A 63 -16.26 17.79 -3.10
C ILE A 63 -15.90 17.97 -4.59
N ALA A 64 -16.75 17.50 -5.49
CA ALA A 64 -16.51 17.59 -6.92
C ALA A 64 -16.58 19.04 -7.44
N SER A 65 -17.51 19.85 -6.92
CA SER A 65 -17.71 21.24 -7.34
C SER A 65 -16.56 22.15 -6.89
N GLU A 66 -16.04 21.92 -5.68
CA GLU A 66 -14.90 22.66 -5.14
C GLU A 66 -13.54 22.14 -5.66
N GLY A 67 -13.56 21.03 -6.39
CA GLY A 67 -12.36 20.41 -6.92
C GLY A 67 -11.49 19.73 -5.86
N GLY A 68 -12.03 19.43 -4.67
CA GLY A 68 -11.31 18.76 -3.59
C GLY A 68 -11.91 19.00 -2.20
N VAL A 69 -11.06 18.90 -1.18
CA VAL A 69 -11.42 19.04 0.25
C VAL A 69 -10.58 20.13 0.92
N THR A 70 -10.33 21.23 0.20
CA THR A 70 -9.47 22.32 0.67
C THR A 70 -10.24 23.38 1.45
N THR A 71 -11.55 23.51 1.25
CA THR A 71 -12.43 24.45 1.97
C THR A 71 -13.00 23.79 3.24
N PRO A 72 -13.53 24.56 4.20
CA PRO A 72 -14.26 24.00 5.35
C PRO A 72 -15.44 23.10 4.95
N GLU A 73 -16.20 23.48 3.93
CA GLU A 73 -17.36 22.77 3.40
C GLU A 73 -16.94 21.45 2.75
N GLY A 74 -15.90 21.49 1.91
CA GLY A 74 -15.28 20.32 1.30
C GLY A 74 -14.68 19.37 2.33
N GLN A 75 -14.02 19.89 3.39
CA GLN A 75 -13.52 19.06 4.49
C GLN A 75 -14.66 18.37 5.26
N ALA A 76 -15.76 19.09 5.54
CA ALA A 76 -16.92 18.51 6.20
C ALA A 76 -17.59 17.43 5.35
N ALA A 77 -17.72 17.67 4.04
CA ALA A 77 -18.18 16.67 3.08
C ALA A 77 -17.24 15.46 3.01
N GLY A 78 -15.92 15.70 2.98
CA GLY A 78 -14.87 14.69 3.01
C GLY A 78 -14.96 13.78 4.24
N ARG A 79 -15.19 14.35 5.43
CA ARG A 79 -15.42 13.59 6.66
C ARG A 79 -16.65 12.71 6.56
N ARG A 80 -17.79 13.26 6.13
CA ARG A 80 -19.05 12.50 5.98
C ARG A 80 -18.92 11.29 5.05
N VAL A 81 -18.25 11.46 3.90
CA VAL A 81 -18.06 10.33 2.97
C VAL A 81 -17.09 9.30 3.52
N HIS A 82 -16.10 9.71 4.35
CA HIS A 82 -15.12 8.80 4.94
C HIS A 82 -15.67 8.02 6.14
N GLU A 83 -16.48 8.68 6.97
CA GLU A 83 -17.05 8.11 8.21
C GLU A 83 -18.30 7.27 7.96
N TRP A 84 -18.71 7.07 6.69
CA TRP A 84 -19.88 6.28 6.37
C TRP A 84 -19.71 4.80 6.79
N PRO A 85 -20.57 4.25 7.68
CA PRO A 85 -20.35 2.92 8.25
C PRO A 85 -20.31 1.77 7.23
N GLU A 86 -21.15 1.83 6.19
CA GLU A 86 -21.23 0.79 5.16
C GLU A 86 -19.96 0.72 4.31
N LEU A 87 -19.29 1.85 4.13
CA LEU A 87 -17.96 1.88 3.53
C LEU A 87 -16.93 1.21 4.41
N GLN A 88 -16.91 1.52 5.71
CA GLN A 88 -15.94 0.90 6.63
C GLN A 88 -16.11 -0.62 6.64
N ARG A 89 -17.35 -1.10 6.70
CA ARG A 89 -17.66 -2.53 6.61
C ARG A 89 -17.20 -3.13 5.28
N ALA A 90 -17.52 -2.50 4.14
CA ALA A 90 -17.14 -3.02 2.83
C ALA A 90 -15.62 -3.04 2.60
N VAL A 91 -14.89 -2.06 3.13
CA VAL A 91 -13.43 -2.00 3.07
C VAL A 91 -12.81 -3.11 3.91
N GLU A 92 -13.37 -3.37 5.09
CA GLU A 92 -12.91 -4.45 5.96
C GLU A 92 -13.21 -5.82 5.35
N GLU A 93 -14.41 -6.04 4.81
CA GLU A 93 -14.76 -7.24 4.04
C GLU A 93 -13.77 -7.46 2.87
N ALA A 94 -13.48 -6.41 2.09
CA ALA A 94 -12.50 -6.50 1.00
C ALA A 94 -11.06 -6.80 1.50
N ARG A 95 -10.70 -6.44 2.74
CA ARG A 95 -9.43 -6.81 3.36
C ARG A 95 -9.45 -8.28 3.80
N CYS A 96 -10.50 -8.73 4.48
CA CYS A 96 -10.67 -10.11 4.91
C CYS A 96 -10.71 -11.08 3.72
N GLU A 97 -11.41 -10.71 2.64
CA GLU A 97 -11.45 -11.48 1.39
C GLU A 97 -10.08 -11.54 0.73
N HIS A 98 -9.35 -10.42 0.72
CA HIS A 98 -8.00 -10.37 0.18
C HIS A 98 -7.03 -11.23 0.98
N GLU A 99 -7.07 -11.14 2.31
CA GLU A 99 -6.29 -11.96 3.23
C GLU A 99 -6.61 -13.45 3.07
N SER A 100 -7.90 -13.81 3.01
CA SER A 100 -8.35 -15.19 2.79
C SER A 100 -7.90 -15.71 1.43
N SER A 101 -8.02 -14.90 0.37
CA SER A 101 -7.55 -15.24 -0.97
C SER A 101 -6.03 -15.39 -1.01
N LEU A 102 -5.29 -14.55 -0.27
CA LEU A 102 -3.86 -14.68 -0.12
C LEU A 102 -3.49 -15.97 0.58
N ARG A 103 -4.12 -16.30 1.72
CA ARG A 103 -3.89 -17.58 2.42
C ARG A 103 -4.17 -18.78 1.50
N ALA A 104 -5.28 -18.76 0.77
CA ALA A 104 -5.66 -19.82 -0.17
C ALA A 104 -4.73 -19.93 -1.39
N ALA A 105 -4.21 -18.81 -1.90
CA ALA A 105 -3.29 -18.76 -3.04
C ALA A 105 -1.80 -18.91 -2.64
N GLY A 106 -1.50 -19.30 -1.40
CA GLY A 106 -0.13 -19.43 -0.91
C GLY A 106 0.64 -18.09 -0.87
N GLY A 107 -0.07 -16.98 -0.64
CA GLY A 107 0.48 -15.64 -0.41
C GLY A 107 0.76 -14.79 -1.66
N SER A 108 0.36 -15.23 -2.86
CA SER A 108 0.79 -14.54 -4.09
C SER A 108 -0.20 -13.45 -4.56
N THR A 109 -0.04 -12.22 -4.08
CA THR A 109 -0.36 -11.06 -4.95
C THR A 109 0.62 -11.04 -6.14
N HIS A 110 0.22 -10.51 -7.30
CA HIS A 110 1.04 -10.54 -8.52
C HIS A 110 2.47 -10.03 -8.25
N CYS A 111 3.42 -10.96 -8.28
CA CYS A 111 4.83 -10.72 -8.02
C CYS A 111 5.60 -10.75 -9.33
N CYS A 112 6.17 -9.61 -9.74
CA CYS A 112 6.95 -9.51 -10.97
C CYS A 112 8.42 -9.96 -10.78
N ALA A 113 8.77 -10.53 -9.62
CA ALA A 113 10.14 -10.97 -9.36
C ALA A 113 10.48 -12.23 -10.16
N THR A 114 11.65 -12.23 -10.80
CA THR A 114 12.23 -13.45 -11.39
C THR A 114 12.57 -14.46 -10.29
N PRO A 115 12.69 -15.77 -10.59
CA PRO A 115 13.09 -16.77 -9.60
C PRO A 115 14.42 -16.45 -8.89
N ALA A 116 15.36 -15.82 -9.60
CA ALA A 116 16.66 -15.44 -9.04
C ALA A 116 16.52 -14.25 -8.06
N GLN A 117 15.66 -13.28 -8.35
CA GLN A 117 15.35 -12.17 -7.44
C GLN A 117 14.64 -12.65 -6.17
N ARG A 118 13.74 -13.64 -6.28
CA ARG A 118 13.09 -14.27 -5.12
C ARG A 118 14.10 -14.92 -4.19
N ARG A 119 15.05 -15.69 -4.76
CA ARG A 119 16.15 -16.27 -3.99
C ARG A 119 17.02 -15.21 -3.32
N TYR A 120 17.35 -14.14 -4.05
CA TYR A 120 18.11 -13.01 -3.52
C TYR A 120 17.44 -12.40 -2.29
N PHE A 121 16.16 -12.01 -2.40
CA PHE A 121 15.45 -11.41 -1.28
C PHE A 121 15.25 -12.36 -0.11
N ARG A 122 14.99 -13.65 -0.35
CA ARG A 122 14.94 -14.65 0.72
C ARG A 122 16.25 -14.70 1.50
N SER A 123 17.39 -14.72 0.81
CA SER A 123 18.71 -14.73 1.46
C SER A 123 19.00 -13.44 2.23
N VAL A 124 18.71 -12.28 1.64
CA VAL A 124 18.96 -10.97 2.28
C VAL A 124 18.04 -10.75 3.48
N TYR A 125 16.74 -11.08 3.35
CA TYR A 125 15.79 -11.05 4.45
C TYR A 125 16.24 -11.93 5.61
N TRP A 126 16.55 -13.20 5.33
CA TRP A 126 17.02 -14.15 6.34
C TRP A 126 18.27 -13.63 7.07
N TYR A 127 19.22 -13.08 6.32
CA TYR A 127 20.43 -12.50 6.88
C TYR A 127 20.14 -11.32 7.80
N PHE A 128 19.31 -10.37 7.38
CA PHE A 128 18.97 -9.23 8.21
C PHE A 128 18.15 -9.64 9.43
N ASN A 129 17.22 -10.59 9.29
CA ASN A 129 16.47 -11.12 10.42
C ASN A 129 17.44 -11.63 11.51
N ARG A 130 18.42 -12.45 11.12
CA ARG A 130 19.40 -13.02 12.06
C ARG A 130 20.37 -11.99 12.64
N THR A 131 20.84 -11.05 11.83
CA THR A 131 21.93 -10.13 12.22
C THR A 131 21.48 -8.79 12.80
N ARG A 132 20.27 -8.32 12.48
CA ARG A 132 19.75 -7.01 12.89
C ARG A 132 18.53 -7.12 13.79
N PHE A 133 17.68 -8.12 13.54
CA PHE A 133 16.45 -8.34 14.32
C PHE A 133 16.61 -9.42 15.41
N GLY A 134 17.74 -10.15 15.45
CA GLY A 134 17.96 -11.21 16.43
C GLY A 134 17.09 -12.46 16.21
N GLY A 135 16.55 -12.64 15.00
CA GLY A 135 15.72 -13.80 14.63
C GLY A 135 14.29 -13.75 15.14
N ILE A 136 13.78 -12.57 15.58
CA ILE A 136 12.40 -12.46 16.07
C ILE A 136 11.35 -12.52 14.96
N LEU A 137 11.72 -12.22 13.72
CA LEU A 137 10.79 -12.30 12.59
C LEU A 137 10.71 -13.76 12.11
N PRO A 138 9.56 -14.21 11.57
CA PRO A 138 9.47 -15.52 10.93
C PRO A 138 10.49 -15.65 9.78
N ASP A 139 11.09 -16.82 9.63
CA ASP A 139 12.15 -17.08 8.64
C ASP A 139 11.63 -17.10 7.18
N ASP A 140 10.31 -17.16 6.99
CA ASP A 140 9.63 -17.40 5.72
C ASP A 140 8.65 -16.28 5.30
N VAL A 141 8.72 -15.09 5.91
CA VAL A 141 7.92 -13.93 5.48
C VAL A 141 8.16 -13.66 3.99
N PRO A 142 7.12 -13.71 3.12
CA PRO A 142 7.27 -13.48 1.70
C PRO A 142 7.76 -12.07 1.38
N VAL A 143 8.84 -11.95 0.61
CA VAL A 143 9.27 -10.67 0.01
C VAL A 143 8.90 -10.64 -1.47
N ARG A 144 8.07 -9.67 -1.85
CA ARG A 144 7.49 -9.54 -3.18
C ARG A 144 8.02 -8.31 -3.91
N LEU A 145 8.22 -8.41 -5.24
CA LEU A 145 8.43 -7.25 -6.10
C LEU A 145 7.15 -6.82 -6.82
N SER A 146 6.90 -5.51 -6.80
CA SER A 146 5.78 -4.85 -7.45
C SER A 146 6.27 -3.87 -8.52
N SER A 147 5.76 -4.03 -9.75
CA SER A 147 5.95 -3.06 -10.84
C SER A 147 4.97 -1.89 -10.80
N ARG A 148 4.01 -1.91 -9.87
CA ARG A 148 2.87 -0.97 -9.80
C ARG A 148 3.02 0.10 -8.73
N MET A 149 3.98 -0.02 -7.82
CA MET A 149 4.22 0.99 -6.77
C MET A 149 4.75 2.29 -7.39
N ASN A 150 4.10 3.42 -7.09
CA ASN A 150 4.41 4.74 -7.66
C ASN A 150 4.71 5.80 -6.60
N SER A 151 4.06 5.75 -5.44
CA SER A 151 4.19 6.71 -4.35
C SER A 151 5.04 6.21 -3.18
N ALA A 152 5.39 4.91 -3.17
CA ALA A 152 6.19 4.28 -2.13
C ALA A 152 7.22 3.31 -2.75
N LEU A 153 8.28 3.03 -2.00
CA LEU A 153 9.27 2.00 -2.35
C LEU A 153 9.01 0.65 -1.69
N GLY A 154 8.25 0.63 -0.60
CA GLY A 154 7.88 -0.58 0.10
C GLY A 154 6.58 -0.43 0.89
N HIS A 155 6.04 -1.57 1.34
CA HIS A 155 5.13 -1.65 2.46
C HIS A 155 5.16 -3.05 3.06
N MET A 156 4.99 -3.13 4.37
CA MET A 156 4.65 -4.36 5.10
C MET A 156 3.13 -4.53 5.17
N LEU A 157 2.63 -5.74 4.90
CA LEU A 157 1.22 -6.10 5.04
C LEU A 157 1.01 -6.91 6.34
N PRO A 158 0.41 -6.32 7.38
CA PRO A 158 0.07 -7.04 8.60
C PRO A 158 -1.12 -7.97 8.37
N GLY A 159 -1.16 -9.08 9.11
CA GLY A 159 -2.30 -9.98 9.19
C GLY A 159 -2.69 -10.28 10.64
N GLY A 160 -3.88 -10.84 10.81
CA GLY A 160 -4.41 -11.24 12.11
C GLY A 160 -4.94 -10.10 12.99
N GLU A 161 -5.49 -10.49 14.15
CA GLU A 161 -6.17 -9.61 15.13
C GLU A 161 -5.30 -9.39 16.39
N GLU A 162 -5.83 -8.70 17.40
CA GLU A 162 -5.07 -8.30 18.60
C GLU A 162 -4.36 -9.47 19.30
N ASP A 163 -4.98 -10.66 19.32
CA ASP A 163 -4.46 -11.86 20.01
C ASP A 163 -3.58 -12.77 19.14
N GLU A 164 -3.61 -12.62 17.81
CA GLU A 164 -2.81 -13.44 16.88
C GLU A 164 -2.28 -12.55 15.75
N ARG A 165 -1.06 -12.04 15.92
CA ARG A 165 -0.41 -11.14 14.95
C ARG A 165 0.60 -11.89 14.10
N TYR A 166 0.51 -11.73 12.79
CA TYR A 166 1.50 -12.25 11.85
C TYR A 166 1.72 -11.30 10.67
N VAL A 167 2.78 -11.53 9.88
CA VAL A 167 3.08 -10.72 8.70
C VAL A 167 2.72 -11.49 7.45
N VAL A 168 1.86 -10.92 6.61
CA VAL A 168 1.38 -11.56 5.37
C VAL A 168 2.46 -11.49 4.29
N GLU A 169 3.01 -10.30 4.04
CA GLU A 169 4.08 -10.07 3.07
C GLU A 169 4.84 -8.76 3.35
N ILE A 170 6.05 -8.68 2.82
CA ILE A 170 6.76 -7.43 2.59
C ILE A 170 6.81 -7.20 1.08
N ALA A 171 6.27 -6.08 0.62
CA ALA A 171 6.24 -5.74 -0.80
C ALA A 171 7.20 -4.58 -1.08
N LEU A 172 8.01 -4.72 -2.12
CA LEU A 172 9.01 -3.75 -2.55
C LEU A 172 8.78 -3.32 -4.00
N ASN A 173 9.18 -2.10 -4.33
CA ASN A 173 9.16 -1.59 -5.69
C ASN A 173 10.26 -2.27 -6.53
N VAL A 174 9.91 -2.78 -7.70
CA VAL A 174 10.84 -3.46 -8.60
C VAL A 174 12.03 -2.58 -9.03
N ASP A 175 11.84 -1.25 -9.06
CA ASP A 175 12.90 -0.32 -9.44
C ASP A 175 14.10 -0.37 -8.47
N LEU A 176 13.91 -0.85 -7.22
CA LEU A 176 15.01 -1.08 -6.27
C LEU A 176 16.04 -2.11 -6.75
N MET A 177 15.72 -2.90 -7.77
CA MET A 177 16.64 -3.87 -8.39
C MET A 177 17.54 -3.25 -9.46
N LEU A 178 17.23 -2.03 -9.92
CA LEU A 178 18.07 -1.29 -10.87
C LEU A 178 19.45 -1.00 -10.28
N GLU A 179 20.39 -0.76 -11.17
CA GLU A 179 21.71 -0.25 -10.79
C GLU A 179 21.59 1.14 -10.16
N GLY A 180 22.51 1.47 -9.24
CA GLY A 180 22.46 2.69 -8.44
C GLY A 180 21.59 2.62 -7.18
N ASN A 181 20.52 1.82 -7.16
CA ASN A 181 19.57 1.75 -6.03
C ASN A 181 19.99 0.79 -4.89
N GLY A 182 21.29 0.58 -4.71
CA GLY A 182 21.82 -0.44 -3.78
C GLY A 182 21.50 -0.13 -2.31
N ALA A 183 21.77 1.11 -1.90
CA ALA A 183 21.58 1.57 -0.53
C ALA A 183 20.08 1.67 -0.20
N GLU A 184 19.29 2.23 -1.14
CA GLU A 184 17.85 2.43 -1.02
C GLU A 184 17.12 1.09 -0.93
N ARG A 185 17.58 0.06 -1.66
CA ARG A 185 17.01 -1.30 -1.56
C ARG A 185 17.19 -1.88 -0.16
N VAL A 186 18.38 -1.72 0.42
CA VAL A 186 18.69 -2.23 1.75
C VAL A 186 17.92 -1.45 2.81
N ASP A 187 17.94 -0.12 2.73
CA ASP A 187 17.24 0.78 3.66
C ASP A 187 15.73 0.53 3.63
N THR A 188 15.12 0.43 2.44
CA THR A 188 13.68 0.12 2.28
C THR A 188 13.34 -1.25 2.87
N LEU A 189 14.13 -2.30 2.59
CA LEU A 189 13.84 -3.63 3.14
C LEU A 189 13.93 -3.63 4.67
N LEU A 190 14.97 -3.02 5.24
CA LEU A 190 15.12 -2.89 6.69
C LEU A 190 13.98 -2.06 7.31
N HIS A 191 13.52 -1.01 6.63
CA HIS A 191 12.38 -0.19 7.04
C HIS A 191 11.10 -1.03 7.12
N GLU A 192 10.78 -1.82 6.10
CA GLU A 192 9.60 -2.68 6.13
C GLU A 192 9.74 -3.83 7.14
N MET A 193 10.95 -4.36 7.35
CA MET A 193 11.21 -5.34 8.41
C MET A 193 11.10 -4.71 9.81
N ALA A 194 11.41 -3.42 9.99
CA ALA A 194 11.18 -2.69 11.22
C ALA A 194 9.68 -2.54 11.52
N HIS A 195 8.86 -2.28 10.50
CA HIS A 195 7.39 -2.35 10.62
C HIS A 195 6.93 -3.75 11.02
N ALA A 196 7.47 -4.80 10.39
CA ALA A 196 7.15 -6.18 10.74
C ALA A 196 7.46 -6.49 12.22
N ALA A 197 8.64 -6.10 12.69
CA ALA A 197 9.05 -6.32 14.08
C ALA A 197 8.16 -5.57 15.07
N ASP A 198 7.87 -4.29 14.79
CA ASP A 198 7.03 -3.48 15.67
C ASP A 198 5.59 -3.97 15.72
N TYR A 199 5.06 -4.44 14.59
CA TYR A 199 3.73 -5.04 14.54
C TYR A 199 3.65 -6.32 15.37
N LEU A 200 4.60 -7.25 15.19
CA LEU A 200 4.59 -8.51 15.93
C LEU A 200 4.72 -8.29 17.45
N VAL A 201 5.65 -7.41 17.86
CA VAL A 201 5.96 -7.18 19.27
C VAL A 201 4.94 -6.26 19.94
N ASN A 202 4.59 -5.13 19.31
CA ASN A 202 3.83 -4.05 19.94
C ASN A 202 2.44 -3.82 19.32
N GLY A 203 2.09 -4.53 18.24
CA GLY A 203 0.81 -4.35 17.53
C GLY A 203 0.70 -3.01 16.80
N LYS A 204 1.79 -2.26 16.65
CA LYS A 204 1.79 -0.93 16.02
C LYS A 204 2.10 -1.03 14.53
N ARG A 205 1.55 -0.09 13.76
CA ARG A 205 1.63 -0.03 12.29
C ARG A 205 2.15 1.33 11.78
N ASP A 206 2.47 2.24 12.69
CA ASP A 206 2.92 3.60 12.38
C ASP A 206 4.40 3.80 12.73
N HIS A 207 4.94 4.98 12.40
CA HIS A 207 6.32 5.37 12.71
C HIS A 207 6.46 5.97 14.11
N GLY A 208 5.71 5.43 15.08
CA GLY A 208 5.72 5.83 16.48
C GLY A 208 7.05 5.54 17.20
N PRO A 209 7.13 5.82 18.52
CA PRO A 209 8.37 5.66 19.28
C PRO A 209 8.98 4.25 19.23
N SER A 210 8.15 3.21 19.30
CA SER A 210 8.60 1.81 19.25
C SER A 210 9.18 1.45 17.89
N TRP A 211 8.53 1.86 16.80
CA TRP A 211 9.06 1.70 15.45
C TRP A 211 10.39 2.43 15.25
N ARG A 212 10.53 3.67 15.76
CA ARG A 212 11.79 4.44 15.64
C ARG A 212 12.95 3.76 16.35
N GLN A 213 12.68 3.08 17.47
CA GLN A 213 13.69 2.27 18.15
C GLN A 213 14.13 1.09 17.28
N TRP A 214 13.20 0.39 16.63
CA TRP A 214 13.52 -0.63 15.64
C TRP A 214 14.35 -0.07 14.49
N ALA A 215 13.91 1.04 13.88
CA ALA A 215 14.59 1.67 12.75
C ALA A 215 16.05 2.03 13.10
N SER A 216 16.25 2.68 14.26
CA SER A 216 17.59 3.03 14.76
C SER A 216 18.43 1.78 15.02
N ARG A 217 17.87 0.75 15.66
CA ARG A 217 18.56 -0.51 15.97
C ARG A 217 19.05 -1.22 14.71
N VAL A 218 18.23 -1.27 13.67
CA VAL A 218 18.56 -2.01 12.44
C VAL A 218 19.32 -1.18 11.42
N GLY A 219 19.41 0.14 11.65
CA GLY A 219 20.18 1.07 10.84
C GLY A 219 19.48 1.49 9.55
N CYS A 220 18.14 1.56 9.56
CA CYS A 220 17.38 2.19 8.48
C CYS A 220 16.97 3.61 8.85
N THR A 221 16.68 4.41 7.83
CA THR A 221 16.33 5.82 7.98
C THR A 221 14.95 5.95 8.65
N PRO A 222 14.80 6.68 9.78
CA PRO A 222 13.57 6.75 10.57
C PRO A 222 12.58 7.80 10.04
N GLU A 223 12.52 8.00 8.73
CA GLU A 223 11.72 9.06 8.09
C GLU A 223 10.65 8.46 7.17
N THR A 224 9.50 9.14 7.09
CA THR A 224 8.39 8.77 6.20
C THR A 224 8.53 9.35 4.79
N LEU A 225 9.33 10.41 4.63
CA LEU A 225 9.48 11.14 3.38
C LEU A 225 10.66 10.58 2.57
N TYR A 226 10.34 9.94 1.46
CA TYR A 226 11.33 9.48 0.48
C TYR A 226 11.86 10.65 -0.35
N ASP A 227 12.78 11.44 0.20
CA ASP A 227 13.54 12.44 -0.57
C ASP A 227 14.81 11.85 -1.23
N ARG A 228 15.06 10.54 -1.09
CA ARG A 228 16.20 9.88 -1.73
C ARG A 228 15.93 9.60 -3.21
N PRO A 229 16.80 10.06 -4.12
CA PRO A 229 16.61 9.85 -5.55
C PRO A 229 16.83 8.38 -5.88
N VAL A 230 15.75 7.69 -6.22
CA VAL A 230 15.76 6.30 -6.71
C VAL A 230 15.78 6.34 -8.22
N HIS A 231 16.72 5.63 -8.86
CA HIS A 231 16.68 5.41 -10.29
C HIS A 231 15.38 4.70 -10.67
N ARG A 232 14.64 5.27 -11.62
CA ARG A 232 13.36 4.74 -12.10
C ARG A 232 13.52 4.16 -13.50
N ARG A 233 12.74 3.13 -13.80
CA ARG A 233 12.61 2.67 -15.19
C ARG A 233 12.07 3.80 -16.07
N PRO A 234 12.55 3.94 -17.32
CA PRO A 234 12.02 4.92 -18.25
C PRO A 234 10.58 4.59 -18.68
N VAL A 235 10.24 3.30 -18.78
CA VAL A 235 8.90 2.82 -19.15
C VAL A 235 8.42 1.79 -18.13
N ARG A 236 7.15 1.91 -17.70
CA ARG A 236 6.57 1.04 -16.65
C ARG A 236 6.51 -0.44 -16.99
N SER A 237 6.37 -0.77 -18.27
CA SER A 237 6.34 -2.15 -18.75
C SER A 237 7.72 -2.77 -18.94
N ALA A 238 8.80 -1.99 -18.83
CA ALA A 238 10.15 -2.50 -19.00
C ALA A 238 10.46 -3.57 -17.94
N ALA A 239 11.00 -4.70 -18.38
CA ALA A 239 11.43 -5.78 -17.51
C ALA A 239 12.61 -5.33 -16.63
N VAL A 240 12.70 -5.89 -15.42
CA VAL A 240 13.83 -5.68 -14.51
C VAL A 240 14.32 -7.04 -14.07
N ASP A 241 15.32 -7.56 -14.78
CA ASP A 241 15.82 -8.92 -14.54
C ASP A 241 17.10 -8.93 -13.72
N ARG A 242 17.68 -7.74 -13.45
CA ARG A 242 18.91 -7.59 -12.67
C ARG A 242 18.75 -8.24 -11.28
N VAL A 243 19.76 -9.02 -10.92
CA VAL A 243 19.95 -9.55 -9.57
C VAL A 243 21.25 -8.95 -9.03
N PRO A 244 21.18 -8.10 -8.01
CA PRO A 244 22.37 -7.57 -7.34
C PRO A 244 23.19 -8.70 -6.72
N PRO A 245 24.52 -8.52 -6.56
CA PRO A 245 25.32 -9.45 -5.79
C PRO A 245 24.78 -9.53 -4.36
N LEU A 246 24.78 -10.73 -3.77
CA LEU A 246 24.53 -10.89 -2.34
C LEU A 246 25.64 -10.17 -1.55
N PRO A 247 25.39 -9.68 -0.33
CA PRO A 247 26.45 -9.28 0.59
C PRO A 247 27.54 -10.36 0.66
N THR A 248 28.82 -9.98 0.66
CA THR A 248 29.97 -10.91 0.62
C THR A 248 29.87 -12.01 1.70
N VAL A 249 29.37 -11.64 2.88
CA VAL A 249 29.11 -12.55 4.02
C VAL A 249 28.10 -13.67 3.73
N LEU A 250 27.24 -13.50 2.73
CA LEU A 250 26.29 -14.52 2.24
C LEU A 250 26.79 -15.27 1.01
N GLN A 251 27.81 -14.75 0.33
CA GLN A 251 28.45 -15.44 -0.79
C GLN A 251 29.34 -16.59 -0.28
N ALA A 252 30.02 -16.39 0.85
CA ALA A 252 30.93 -17.37 1.47
C ALA A 252 30.25 -18.59 2.13
N ARG A 253 28.91 -18.69 2.10
CA ARG A 253 28.15 -19.82 2.66
C ARG A 253 27.59 -20.77 1.58
N ARG A 254 28.09 -20.68 0.35
CA ARG A 254 27.65 -21.47 -0.81
C ARG A 254 28.65 -22.51 -1.29
N ASP A 255 29.75 -22.68 -0.56
CA ASP A 255 30.71 -23.78 -0.71
C ASP A 255 30.53 -24.76 0.46
#